data_AF-X0WH67-F1
#
_entry.id   AF-X0WH67-F1
#
_cell.length_a   1.000
_cell.length_b   1.000
_cell.length_c   1.000
_cell.angle_alpha   90.00
_cell.angle_beta   90.00
_cell.angle_gamma   90.00
#
_symmetry.space_group_name_H-M   'P 1'
#
loop_
_entity.id
_entity.type
_entity.pdbx_description
1 polymer ?
#
loop_
_entity_poly.entity_id
_entity_poly.type
_entity_poly.pdbx_seq_one_letter_code
_entity_poly.pdbx_strand_id
1 'polypeptide(L)'
;RFPPAKAMLYSFRRKYISGYREHHTQYWAQMARLHARLREEQTLVEALHRLNTLAELGPPTGVGALTAYEQLAGETAGCPLIGGVEEMMEAEVVCPACRLSMDQTAPVQRIEEIMQRIRRACDRQRARLSSSAVQQVLRRCNDARVEQFLRMVQASQLSSLPDILDDQLTGYLRRFLVESRIQEALEPILDQLQEGTPPSVDNAQTAMREVSQVLQRAFQAARRALPPGETVMEDKGPPRRKRRK
;
A
#
# COMPACT_ATOMS: atom_id res chain seq x y z
N ARG A 1 58.02 -27.82 5.61
CA ARG A 1 58.04 -26.35 5.82
C ARG A 1 57.31 -25.71 4.65
N PHE A 2 56.15 -25.06 4.86
CA PHE A 2 55.40 -24.33 3.82
C PHE A 2 55.45 -22.78 3.99
N PRO A 3 56.63 -22.14 4.14
CA PRO A 3 56.74 -20.69 4.26
C PRO A 3 56.11 -19.91 3.09
N PRO A 4 56.23 -20.33 1.80
CA PRO A 4 55.63 -19.55 0.70
C PRO A 4 54.10 -19.63 0.69
N ALA A 5 53.51 -20.78 1.05
CA ALA A 5 52.06 -20.94 1.09
C ALA A 5 51.41 -20.07 2.19
N LYS A 6 52.05 -19.97 3.37
CA LYS A 6 51.58 -19.06 4.43
C LYS A 6 51.64 -17.60 3.96
N ALA A 7 52.76 -17.15 3.38
CA ALA A 7 52.92 -15.78 2.89
C ALA A 7 51.89 -15.43 1.79
N MET A 8 51.61 -16.36 0.86
CA MET A 8 50.56 -16.19 -0.15
C MET A 8 49.16 -16.11 0.47
N LEU A 9 48.86 -16.92 1.48
CA LEU A 9 47.57 -16.88 2.17
C LEU A 9 47.38 -15.57 2.95
N TYR A 10 48.42 -15.06 3.61
CA TYR A 10 48.37 -13.74 4.25
C TYR A 10 48.18 -12.60 3.24
N SER A 11 48.87 -12.64 2.10
CA SER A 11 48.71 -11.61 1.07
C SER A 11 47.33 -11.66 0.42
N PHE A 12 46.79 -12.86 0.15
CA PHE A 12 45.43 -13.06 -0.33
C PHE A 12 44.40 -12.53 0.68
N ARG A 13 44.50 -12.93 1.95
CA ARG A 13 43.59 -12.49 3.01
C ARG A 13 43.57 -10.97 3.14
N ARG A 14 44.73 -10.33 3.13
CA ARG A 14 44.83 -8.86 3.21
C ARG A 14 44.18 -8.18 2.00
N LYS A 15 44.42 -8.68 0.79
CA LYS A 15 43.77 -8.16 -0.44
C LYS A 15 42.26 -8.36 -0.42
N TYR A 16 41.79 -9.53 0.00
CA TYR A 16 40.37 -9.84 0.13
C TYR A 16 39.69 -8.91 1.13
N ILE A 17 40.24 -8.77 2.34
CA ILE A 17 39.68 -7.87 3.37
C ILE A 17 39.61 -6.44 2.85
N SER A 18 40.68 -5.95 2.21
CA SER A 18 40.69 -4.61 1.62
C SER A 18 39.59 -4.43 0.57
N GLY A 19 39.47 -5.38 -0.37
CA GLY A 19 38.45 -5.33 -1.42
C GLY A 19 37.03 -5.46 -0.87
N TYR A 20 36.83 -6.30 0.16
CA TYR A 20 35.56 -6.44 0.85
C TYR A 20 35.14 -5.15 1.56
N ARG A 21 36.07 -4.48 2.25
CA ARG A 21 35.78 -3.20 2.93
C ARG A 21 35.31 -2.15 1.93
N GLU A 22 36.05 -2.02 0.84
CA GLU A 22 35.69 -1.09 -0.23
C GLU A 22 34.32 -1.42 -0.82
N HIS A 23 34.08 -2.68 -1.17
CA HIS A 23 32.80 -3.16 -1.69
C HIS A 23 31.65 -2.89 -0.70
N HIS A 24 31.82 -3.21 0.58
CA HIS A 24 30.83 -2.99 1.62
C HIS A 24 30.47 -1.51 1.77
N THR A 25 31.47 -0.63 1.85
CA THR A 25 31.25 0.82 1.96
C THR A 25 30.54 1.36 0.73
N GLN A 26 30.97 0.95 -0.48
CA GLN A 26 30.34 1.38 -1.73
C GLN A 26 28.90 0.87 -1.85
N TYR A 27 28.66 -0.41 -1.54
CA TYR A 27 27.34 -1.02 -1.56
C TYR A 27 26.37 -0.26 -0.66
N TRP A 28 26.75 -0.03 0.60
CA TRP A 28 25.86 0.66 1.53
C TRP A 28 25.70 2.15 1.26
N ALA A 29 26.70 2.81 0.69
CA ALA A 29 26.52 4.17 0.17
C ALA A 29 25.49 4.21 -0.98
N GLN A 30 25.48 3.21 -1.87
CA GLN A 30 24.45 3.07 -2.90
C GLN A 30 23.09 2.76 -2.30
N MET A 31 22.99 1.81 -1.37
CA MET A 31 21.74 1.47 -0.68
C MET A 31 21.14 2.68 0.05
N ALA A 32 21.95 3.52 0.68
CA ALA A 32 21.49 4.75 1.33
C ALA A 32 20.89 5.75 0.34
N ARG A 33 21.51 5.93 -0.85
CA ARG A 33 20.95 6.77 -1.92
C ARG A 33 19.63 6.22 -2.43
N LEU A 34 19.54 4.90 -2.57
CA LEU A 34 18.32 4.21 -2.98
C LEU A 34 17.22 4.35 -1.93
N HIS A 35 17.56 4.23 -0.64
CA HIS A 35 16.62 4.46 0.45
C HIS A 35 16.08 5.89 0.43
N ALA A 36 16.94 6.89 0.23
CA ALA A 36 16.53 8.29 0.10
C ALA A 36 15.54 8.49 -1.07
N ARG A 37 15.83 7.92 -2.25
CA ARG A 37 14.91 7.94 -3.41
C ARG A 37 13.57 7.29 -3.10
N LEU A 38 13.54 6.18 -2.36
CA LEU A 38 12.28 5.55 -1.95
C LEU A 38 11.48 6.49 -1.05
N ARG A 39 12.13 7.16 -0.08
CA ARG A 39 11.48 8.11 0.82
C ARG A 39 10.92 9.34 0.11
N GLU A 40 11.58 9.84 -0.93
CA GLU A 40 11.06 10.94 -1.76
C GLU A 40 9.70 10.60 -2.38
N GLU A 41 9.45 9.33 -2.66
CA GLU A 41 8.22 8.83 -3.29
C GLU A 41 7.20 8.29 -2.28
N GLN A 42 7.49 8.38 -0.97
CA GLN A 42 6.64 7.84 0.09
C GLN A 42 5.22 8.40 0.04
N THR A 43 5.06 9.69 -0.27
CA THR A 43 3.74 10.33 -0.38
C THR A 43 2.89 9.73 -1.51
N LEU A 44 3.50 9.35 -2.63
CA LEU A 44 2.80 8.68 -3.73
C LEU A 44 2.35 7.27 -3.33
N VAL A 45 3.19 6.54 -2.57
CA VAL A 45 2.86 5.21 -2.02
C VAL A 45 1.67 5.30 -1.06
N GLU A 46 1.70 6.26 -0.15
CA GLU A 46 0.62 6.52 0.81
C GLU A 46 -0.69 6.91 0.11
N ALA A 47 -0.60 7.76 -0.93
CA ALA A 47 -1.74 8.12 -1.75
C ALA A 47 -2.39 6.88 -2.39
N LEU A 48 -1.58 6.00 -2.99
CA LEU A 48 -2.09 4.76 -3.57
C LEU A 48 -2.72 3.85 -2.52
N HIS A 49 -2.13 3.78 -1.32
CA HIS A 49 -2.67 2.99 -0.22
C HIS A 49 -4.07 3.49 0.17
N ARG A 50 -4.23 4.81 0.38
CA ARG A 50 -5.51 5.45 0.73
C ARG A 50 -6.56 5.27 -0.36
N LEU A 51 -6.18 5.48 -1.63
CA LEU A 51 -7.06 5.25 -2.78
C LEU A 51 -7.53 3.80 -2.88
N ASN A 52 -6.66 2.84 -2.58
CA ASN A 52 -7.02 1.42 -2.58
C ASN A 52 -7.99 1.03 -1.45
N THR A 53 -8.24 1.90 -0.46
CA THR A 53 -9.29 1.67 0.55
C THR A 53 -10.70 2.03 0.07
N LEU A 54 -10.81 2.74 -1.06
CA LEU A 54 -12.08 3.13 -1.67
C LEU A 54 -12.56 2.02 -2.63
N ALA A 55 -13.18 0.97 -2.07
CA ALA A 55 -13.60 -0.23 -2.81
C ALA A 55 -14.53 0.06 -4.01
N GLU A 56 -15.32 1.14 -3.91
CA GLU A 56 -16.28 1.54 -4.93
C GLU A 56 -15.63 2.11 -6.21
N LEU A 57 -14.34 2.44 -6.15
CA LEU A 57 -13.55 2.74 -7.34
C LEU A 57 -13.18 1.47 -8.14
N GLY A 58 -13.39 0.29 -7.54
CA GLY A 58 -13.04 -1.01 -8.10
C GLY A 58 -11.90 -1.70 -7.34
N PRO A 59 -11.43 -2.86 -7.84
CA PRO A 59 -10.42 -3.65 -7.17
C PRO A 59 -9.13 -2.86 -6.90
N PRO A 60 -8.46 -3.07 -5.75
CA PRO A 60 -7.22 -2.37 -5.44
C PRO A 60 -6.17 -2.66 -6.52
N THR A 61 -5.39 -1.64 -6.88
CA THR A 61 -4.37 -1.76 -7.94
C THR A 61 -2.98 -1.60 -7.35
N GLY A 62 -1.99 -2.28 -7.94
CA GLY A 62 -0.59 -2.17 -7.50
C GLY A 62 -0.29 -2.81 -6.14
N VAL A 63 -1.16 -3.68 -5.60
CA VAL A 63 -0.95 -4.33 -4.28
C VAL A 63 0.42 -5.00 -4.17
N GLY A 64 0.80 -5.81 -5.17
CA GLY A 64 2.13 -6.44 -5.16
C GLY A 64 3.29 -5.47 -5.29
N ALA A 65 3.08 -4.29 -5.90
CA ALA A 65 4.11 -3.24 -5.98
C ALA A 65 4.26 -2.50 -4.65
N LEU A 66 3.17 -2.27 -3.91
CA LEU A 66 3.19 -1.72 -2.55
C LEU A 66 3.96 -2.65 -1.60
N THR A 67 3.64 -3.95 -1.61
CA THR A 67 4.37 -4.94 -0.79
C THR A 67 5.85 -5.00 -1.15
N ALA A 68 6.19 -4.95 -2.45
CA ALA A 68 7.58 -4.96 -2.87
C ALA A 68 8.33 -3.67 -2.51
N TYR A 69 7.64 -2.52 -2.46
CA TYR A 69 8.19 -1.26 -1.95
C TYR A 69 8.53 -1.36 -0.45
N GLU A 70 7.62 -1.88 0.37
CA GLU A 70 7.85 -2.06 1.81
C GLU A 70 9.06 -2.99 2.08
N GLN A 71 9.16 -4.08 1.32
CA GLN A 71 10.33 -4.97 1.39
C GLN A 71 11.63 -4.25 1.03
N LEU A 72 11.65 -3.49 -0.07
CA LEU A 72 12.83 -2.71 -0.48
C LEU A 72 13.20 -1.62 0.52
N ALA A 73 12.21 -0.95 1.12
CA ALA A 73 12.45 0.05 2.14
C ALA A 73 13.15 -0.58 3.37
N GLY A 74 12.78 -1.81 3.73
CA GLY A 74 13.45 -2.61 4.76
C GLY A 74 14.85 -3.08 4.34
N GLU A 75 15.02 -3.62 3.13
CA GLU A 75 16.31 -4.07 2.59
C GLU A 75 17.35 -2.92 2.51
N THR A 76 16.88 -1.69 2.30
CA THR A 76 17.73 -0.49 2.16
C THR A 76 17.98 0.27 3.46
N ALA A 77 17.50 -0.24 4.61
CA ALA A 77 17.61 0.44 5.91
C ALA A 77 19.05 0.59 6.45
N GLY A 78 20.04 -0.03 5.81
CA GLY A 78 21.45 0.14 6.12
C GLY A 78 22.06 -1.02 6.92
N CYS A 79 23.40 -1.05 6.99
CA CYS A 79 24.13 -1.94 7.88
C CYS A 79 24.46 -1.22 9.20
N PRO A 80 24.16 -1.82 10.38
CA PRO A 80 24.41 -1.18 11.67
C PRO A 80 25.90 -1.02 11.98
N LEU A 81 26.78 -1.72 11.25
CA LEU A 81 28.23 -1.73 11.47
C LEU A 81 29.01 -0.92 10.44
N ILE A 82 28.35 -0.08 9.63
CA ILE A 82 28.97 0.60 8.49
C ILE A 82 30.22 1.42 8.84
N GLY A 83 30.25 2.07 10.01
CA GLY A 83 31.38 2.87 10.49
C GLY A 83 32.45 2.10 11.27
N GLY A 84 32.20 0.83 11.63
CA GLY A 84 33.08 0.01 12.51
C GLY A 84 33.66 -1.24 11.84
N VAL A 85 33.49 -1.39 10.51
CA VAL A 85 33.95 -2.57 9.76
C VAL A 85 35.47 -2.76 9.87
N GLU A 86 36.24 -1.68 10.04
CA GLU A 86 37.70 -1.74 10.10
C GLU A 86 38.24 -2.48 11.32
N GLU A 87 37.65 -2.27 12.49
CA GLU A 87 38.05 -2.90 13.75
C GLU A 87 37.58 -4.36 13.83
N MET A 88 36.48 -4.70 13.17
CA MET A 88 35.86 -6.04 13.25
C MET A 88 36.47 -7.08 12.30
N MET A 89 37.03 -6.63 11.17
CA MET A 89 37.57 -7.55 10.14
C MET A 89 38.96 -8.12 10.44
N GLU A 90 39.55 -7.81 11.61
CA GLU A 90 40.77 -8.49 12.07
C GLU A 90 40.50 -9.96 12.41
N ALA A 91 39.30 -10.26 12.94
CA ALA A 91 38.87 -11.60 13.33
C ALA A 91 38.05 -12.32 12.24
N GLU A 92 37.15 -11.61 11.54
CA GLU A 92 36.25 -12.19 10.53
C GLU A 92 36.52 -11.64 9.11
N VAL A 93 36.29 -12.48 8.10
CA VAL A 93 36.51 -12.09 6.69
C VAL A 93 35.30 -11.40 6.04
N VAL A 94 34.13 -11.47 6.67
CA VAL A 94 32.88 -10.86 6.22
C VAL A 94 32.22 -10.10 7.38
N CYS A 95 31.32 -9.18 7.08
CA CYS A 95 30.58 -8.44 8.11
C CYS A 95 29.59 -9.39 8.82
N PRO A 96 29.63 -9.53 10.16
CA PRO A 96 28.73 -10.44 10.87
C PRO A 96 27.27 -9.98 10.84
N ALA A 97 27.02 -8.66 10.72
CA ALA A 97 25.66 -8.11 10.74
C ALA A 97 24.93 -8.31 9.41
N CYS A 98 25.56 -7.95 8.29
CA CYS A 98 24.90 -8.00 6.97
C CYS A 98 25.32 -9.18 6.09
N ARG A 99 26.49 -9.79 6.37
CA ARG A 99 27.08 -10.88 5.59
C ARG A 99 27.05 -10.65 4.08
N LEU A 100 27.25 -9.39 3.67
CA LEU A 100 27.21 -8.96 2.27
C LEU A 100 28.16 -9.83 1.43
N SER A 101 27.65 -10.39 0.34
CA SER A 101 28.50 -11.15 -0.58
C SER A 101 29.19 -10.23 -1.58
N MET A 102 30.40 -10.57 -2.02
CA MET A 102 31.19 -9.76 -2.97
C MET A 102 30.57 -9.65 -4.37
N ASP A 103 29.66 -10.56 -4.72
CA ASP A 103 28.89 -10.55 -5.98
C ASP A 103 27.55 -9.80 -5.86
N GLN A 104 27.16 -9.38 -4.65
CA GLN A 104 25.90 -8.71 -4.41
C GLN A 104 25.96 -7.26 -4.90
N THR A 105 24.98 -6.88 -5.71
CA THR A 105 24.88 -5.52 -6.25
C THR A 105 23.60 -4.84 -5.77
N ALA A 106 23.60 -3.50 -5.75
CA ALA A 106 22.44 -2.74 -5.29
C ALA A 106 21.27 -2.93 -6.27
N PRO A 107 20.01 -3.08 -5.79
CA PRO A 107 18.86 -3.45 -6.61
C PRO A 107 18.24 -2.24 -7.35
N VAL A 108 19.05 -1.49 -8.09
CA VAL A 108 18.65 -0.23 -8.75
C VAL A 108 17.48 -0.45 -9.71
N GLN A 109 17.59 -1.42 -10.63
CA GLN A 109 16.57 -1.72 -11.63
C GLN A 109 15.25 -2.16 -10.98
N ARG A 110 15.34 -3.00 -9.93
CA ARG A 110 14.16 -3.48 -9.18
C ARG A 110 13.38 -2.32 -8.56
N ILE A 111 14.07 -1.33 -7.99
CA ILE A 111 13.44 -0.12 -7.44
C ILE A 111 12.72 0.66 -8.55
N GLU A 112 13.38 0.89 -9.68
CA GLU A 112 12.79 1.64 -10.80
C GLU A 112 11.55 0.97 -11.37
N GLU A 113 11.59 -0.36 -11.55
CA GLU A 113 10.42 -1.13 -11.99
C GLU A 113 9.25 -1.04 -11.01
N ILE A 114 9.51 -1.15 -9.71
CA ILE A 114 8.48 -1.05 -8.67
C ILE A 114 7.87 0.35 -8.66
N MET A 115 8.70 1.40 -8.74
CA MET A 115 8.19 2.78 -8.79
C MET A 115 7.34 3.03 -10.04
N GLN A 116 7.75 2.51 -11.20
CA GLN A 116 6.91 2.59 -12.41
C GLN A 116 5.57 1.87 -12.23
N ARG A 117 5.55 0.69 -11.57
CA ARG A 117 4.30 -0.05 -11.30
C ARG A 117 3.39 0.72 -10.35
N ILE A 118 3.94 1.40 -9.34
CA ILE A 118 3.18 2.26 -8.41
C ILE A 118 2.57 3.44 -9.16
N ARG A 119 3.37 4.18 -9.95
CA ARG A 119 2.87 5.30 -10.77
C ARG A 119 1.72 4.88 -11.70
N ARG A 120 1.88 3.75 -12.41
CA ARG A 120 0.81 3.18 -13.26
C ARG A 120 -0.44 2.79 -12.46
N ALA A 121 -0.29 2.34 -11.22
CA ALA A 121 -1.42 2.03 -10.34
C ALA A 121 -2.16 3.30 -9.90
N CYS A 122 -1.41 4.35 -9.53
CA CYS A 122 -1.98 5.67 -9.23
C CYS A 122 -2.74 6.24 -10.44
N ASP A 123 -2.19 6.14 -11.65
CA ASP A 123 -2.87 6.57 -12.89
C ASP A 123 -4.18 5.83 -13.14
N ARG A 124 -4.22 4.51 -12.88
CA ARG A 124 -5.45 3.73 -12.99
C ARG A 124 -6.50 4.18 -11.97
N GLN A 125 -6.10 4.44 -10.73
CA GLN A 125 -7.04 4.94 -9.71
C GLN A 125 -7.53 6.35 -10.05
N ARG A 126 -6.67 7.22 -10.56
CA ARG A 126 -7.04 8.54 -11.08
C ARG A 126 -8.06 8.42 -12.21
N ALA A 127 -7.83 7.54 -13.19
CA ALA A 127 -8.77 7.33 -14.29
C ALA A 127 -10.16 6.88 -13.80
N ARG A 128 -10.22 6.04 -12.76
CA ARG A 128 -11.48 5.62 -12.12
C ARG A 128 -12.18 6.76 -11.41
N LEU A 129 -11.44 7.57 -10.65
CA LEU A 129 -11.97 8.78 -10.00
C LEU A 129 -12.47 9.82 -11.01
N SER A 130 -11.76 9.95 -12.13
CA SER A 130 -12.13 10.85 -13.22
C SER A 130 -13.25 10.31 -14.11
N SER A 131 -13.72 9.08 -13.87
CA SER A 131 -14.90 8.57 -14.59
C SER A 131 -16.12 9.42 -14.28
N SER A 132 -16.93 9.68 -15.31
CA SER A 132 -18.10 10.58 -15.20
C SER A 132 -19.06 10.15 -14.10
N ALA A 133 -19.28 8.85 -13.92
CA ALA A 133 -20.14 8.30 -12.87
C ALA A 133 -19.61 8.65 -11.46
N VAL A 134 -18.32 8.42 -11.20
CA VAL A 134 -17.74 8.71 -9.88
C VAL A 134 -17.70 10.23 -9.62
N GLN A 135 -17.35 11.03 -10.63
CA GLN A 135 -17.38 12.49 -10.48
C GLN A 135 -18.80 13.02 -10.22
N GLN A 136 -19.82 12.47 -10.90
CA GLN A 136 -21.20 12.91 -10.71
C GLN A 136 -21.69 12.60 -9.29
N VAL A 137 -21.38 11.41 -8.78
CA VAL A 137 -21.65 11.03 -7.40
C VAL A 137 -20.93 11.98 -6.43
N LEU A 138 -19.62 12.16 -6.59
CA LEU A 138 -18.83 13.00 -5.68
C LEU A 138 -19.19 14.49 -5.76
N ARG A 139 -19.70 15.00 -6.88
CA ARG A 139 -20.20 16.39 -7.00
C ARG A 139 -21.54 16.62 -6.30
N ARG A 140 -22.33 15.57 -6.06
CA ARG A 140 -23.54 15.65 -5.22
C ARG A 140 -23.19 15.80 -3.75
N CYS A 141 -21.95 15.50 -3.37
CA CYS A 141 -21.44 15.76 -2.04
C CYS A 141 -21.21 17.26 -1.85
N ASN A 142 -21.98 17.88 -0.96
CA ASN A 142 -21.83 19.29 -0.59
C ASN A 142 -20.74 19.48 0.49
N ASP A 143 -19.56 18.89 0.29
CA ASP A 143 -18.40 19.03 1.20
C ASP A 143 -17.21 19.66 0.44
N ALA A 144 -16.76 20.82 0.92
CA ALA A 144 -15.66 21.58 0.31
C ALA A 144 -14.34 20.78 0.20
N ARG A 145 -14.09 19.83 1.11
CA ARG A 145 -12.91 18.95 1.07
C ARG A 145 -13.00 17.95 -0.07
N VAL A 146 -14.20 17.47 -0.40
CA VAL A 146 -14.42 16.60 -1.56
C VAL A 146 -14.20 17.37 -2.85
N GLU A 147 -14.66 18.62 -2.94
CA GLU A 147 -14.38 19.48 -4.09
C GLU A 147 -12.88 19.77 -4.24
N GLN A 148 -12.18 20.03 -3.14
CA GLN A 148 -10.72 20.23 -3.14
C GLN A 148 -9.99 18.95 -3.57
N PHE A 149 -10.39 17.79 -3.05
CA PHE A 149 -9.86 16.49 -3.46
C PHE A 149 -10.04 16.26 -4.97
N LEU A 150 -11.25 16.48 -5.50
CA LEU A 150 -11.54 16.34 -6.93
C LEU A 150 -10.67 17.27 -7.77
N ARG A 151 -10.46 18.52 -7.34
CA ARG A 151 -9.56 19.47 -8.02
C ARG A 151 -8.12 18.95 -8.06
N MET A 152 -7.61 18.37 -6.97
CA MET A 152 -6.25 17.81 -6.94
C MET A 152 -6.08 16.58 -7.82
N VAL A 153 -7.08 15.69 -7.84
CA VAL A 153 -7.10 14.52 -8.73
C VAL A 153 -7.11 14.97 -10.20
N GLN A 154 -7.90 15.99 -10.55
CA GLN A 154 -7.94 16.58 -11.90
C GLN A 154 -6.61 17.25 -12.26
N ALA A 155 -5.99 17.97 -11.32
CA ALA A 155 -4.67 18.59 -11.49
C ALA A 155 -3.52 17.58 -11.50
N SER A 156 -3.80 16.27 -11.32
CA SER A 156 -2.82 15.18 -11.27
C SER A 156 -1.77 15.32 -10.15
N GLN A 157 -2.14 16.00 -9.06
CA GLN A 157 -1.28 16.23 -7.90
C GLN A 157 -1.41 15.09 -6.89
N LEU A 158 -1.04 13.87 -7.30
CA LEU A 158 -1.23 12.66 -6.48
C LEU A 158 -0.35 12.63 -5.24
N SER A 159 0.81 13.31 -5.27
CA SER A 159 1.72 13.45 -4.13
C SER A 159 1.14 14.29 -2.99
N SER A 160 0.19 15.18 -3.28
CA SER A 160 -0.47 16.04 -2.28
C SER A 160 -1.73 15.40 -1.69
N LEU A 161 -2.15 14.24 -2.23
CA LEU A 161 -3.35 13.55 -1.76
C LEU A 161 -3.28 13.07 -0.32
N PRO A 162 -2.14 12.58 0.23
CA PRO A 162 -2.09 12.15 1.63
C PRO A 162 -2.40 13.28 2.62
N ASP A 163 -2.13 14.53 2.28
CA ASP A 163 -2.40 15.66 3.17
C ASP A 163 -3.91 15.97 3.27
N ILE A 164 -4.68 15.58 2.25
CA ILE A 164 -6.11 15.89 2.15
C ILE A 164 -6.98 14.68 2.41
N LEU A 165 -6.59 13.51 1.90
CA LEU A 165 -7.27 12.24 2.13
C LEU A 165 -6.99 11.71 3.54
N ASP A 166 -7.06 12.53 4.58
CA ASP A 166 -6.93 12.07 5.97
C ASP A 166 -7.93 10.95 6.30
N ASP A 167 -7.77 10.30 7.44
CA ASP A 167 -8.62 9.17 7.81
C ASP A 167 -10.10 9.56 7.90
N GLN A 168 -10.39 10.82 8.26
CA GLN A 168 -11.76 11.34 8.32
C GLN A 168 -12.38 11.50 6.94
N LEU A 169 -11.70 12.16 6.00
CA LEU A 169 -12.17 12.34 4.64
C LEU A 169 -12.22 11.01 3.89
N THR A 170 -11.23 10.14 4.08
CA THR A 170 -11.22 8.79 3.51
C THR A 170 -12.41 7.97 4.03
N GLY A 171 -12.68 8.00 5.33
CA GLY A 171 -13.84 7.35 5.93
C GLY A 171 -15.16 7.92 5.40
N TYR A 172 -15.24 9.24 5.28
CA TYR A 172 -16.40 9.94 4.73
C TYR A 172 -16.66 9.57 3.26
N LEU A 173 -15.63 9.63 2.40
CA LEU A 173 -15.71 9.23 0.99
C LEU A 173 -16.11 7.76 0.86
N ARG A 174 -15.55 6.87 1.69
CA ARG A 174 -15.92 5.46 1.69
C ARG A 174 -17.40 5.27 1.99
N ARG A 175 -17.90 5.91 3.05
CA ARG A 175 -19.32 5.86 3.42
C ARG A 175 -20.20 6.42 2.30
N PHE A 176 -19.89 7.61 1.81
CA PHE A 176 -20.69 8.30 0.80
C PHE A 176 -20.77 7.53 -0.52
N LEU A 177 -19.67 6.93 -0.98
CA LEU A 177 -19.65 6.10 -2.19
C LEU A 177 -20.50 4.84 -2.00
N VAL A 178 -20.44 4.19 -0.84
CA VAL A 178 -21.29 3.02 -0.53
C VAL A 178 -22.77 3.40 -0.50
N GLU A 179 -23.13 4.48 0.19
CA GLU A 179 -24.52 4.96 0.26
C GLU A 179 -25.06 5.29 -1.13
N SER A 180 -24.25 5.96 -1.96
CA SER A 180 -24.63 6.31 -3.34
C SER A 180 -24.85 5.07 -4.21
N ARG A 181 -24.00 4.04 -4.10
CA ARG A 181 -24.17 2.78 -4.84
C ARG A 181 -25.39 1.98 -4.41
N ILE A 182 -25.69 1.98 -3.11
CA ILE A 182 -26.92 1.35 -2.59
C ILE A 182 -28.15 2.09 -3.12
N GLN A 183 -28.10 3.43 -3.13
CA GLN A 183 -29.19 4.23 -3.68
C GLN A 183 -29.39 3.96 -5.18
N GLU A 184 -28.31 3.96 -5.98
CA GLU A 184 -28.36 3.61 -7.41
C GLU A 184 -28.97 2.21 -7.65
N ALA A 185 -28.62 1.22 -6.83
CA ALA A 185 -29.15 -0.14 -6.96
C ALA A 185 -30.66 -0.23 -6.60
N LEU A 186 -31.14 0.65 -5.73
CA LEU A 186 -32.54 0.68 -5.27
C LEU A 186 -33.43 1.62 -6.10
N GLU A 187 -32.85 2.60 -6.79
CA GLU A 187 -33.55 3.62 -7.56
C GLU A 187 -34.64 3.04 -8.49
N PRO A 188 -34.40 1.98 -9.28
CA PRO A 188 -35.44 1.41 -10.15
C PRO A 188 -36.65 0.86 -9.40
N ILE A 189 -36.46 0.35 -8.17
CA ILE A 189 -37.55 -0.16 -7.33
C ILE A 189 -38.34 1.00 -6.73
N LEU A 190 -37.64 2.03 -6.27
CA LEU A 190 -38.25 3.20 -5.66
C LEU A 190 -39.09 3.97 -6.69
N ASP A 191 -38.59 4.10 -7.92
CA ASP A 191 -39.32 4.72 -9.04
C ASP A 191 -40.62 3.97 -9.34
N GLN A 192 -40.56 2.63 -9.42
CA GLN A 192 -41.76 1.79 -9.64
C GLN A 192 -42.81 1.98 -8.53
N LEU A 193 -42.36 2.00 -7.26
CA LEU A 193 -43.25 2.22 -6.13
C LEU A 193 -43.85 3.63 -6.12
N GLN A 194 -43.09 4.65 -6.52
CA GLN A 194 -43.56 6.02 -6.65
C GLN A 194 -44.63 6.16 -7.75
N GLU A 195 -44.49 5.41 -8.84
CA GLU A 195 -45.46 5.32 -9.93
C GLU A 195 -46.69 4.45 -9.57
N GLY A 196 -46.72 3.84 -8.39
CA GLY A 196 -47.81 2.95 -7.95
C GLY A 196 -47.77 1.55 -8.58
N THR A 197 -46.65 1.18 -9.21
CA THR A 197 -46.47 -0.11 -9.89
C THR A 197 -45.73 -1.08 -8.95
N PRO A 198 -46.23 -2.30 -8.72
CA PRO A 198 -45.51 -3.26 -7.89
C PRO A 198 -44.23 -3.73 -8.59
N PRO A 199 -43.05 -3.71 -7.93
CA PRO A 199 -41.83 -4.23 -8.51
C PRO A 199 -41.93 -5.74 -8.71
N SER A 200 -41.38 -6.25 -9.81
CA SER A 200 -41.29 -7.69 -10.03
C SER A 200 -40.36 -8.33 -8.99
N VAL A 201 -40.60 -9.60 -8.67
CA VAL A 201 -39.73 -10.37 -7.77
C VAL A 201 -38.29 -10.41 -8.30
N ASP A 202 -38.12 -10.54 -9.61
CA ASP A 202 -36.79 -10.58 -10.25
C ASP A 202 -36.04 -9.24 -10.13
N ASN A 203 -36.74 -8.11 -10.27
CA ASN A 203 -36.17 -6.78 -10.07
C ASN A 203 -35.75 -6.58 -8.62
N ALA A 204 -36.62 -6.94 -7.68
CA ALA A 204 -36.34 -6.88 -6.25
C ALA A 204 -35.11 -7.74 -5.87
N GLN A 205 -35.05 -8.97 -6.37
CA GLN A 205 -33.91 -9.86 -6.14
C GLN A 205 -32.61 -9.33 -6.77
N THR A 206 -32.68 -8.67 -7.93
CA THR A 206 -31.52 -8.08 -8.59
C THR A 206 -30.94 -6.92 -7.78
N ALA A 207 -31.78 -5.97 -7.38
CA ALA A 207 -31.33 -4.87 -6.51
C ALA A 207 -30.75 -5.37 -5.18
N MET A 208 -31.40 -6.35 -4.53
CA MET A 208 -30.90 -6.93 -3.27
C MET A 208 -29.55 -7.62 -3.46
N ARG A 209 -29.32 -8.31 -4.59
CA ARG A 209 -28.02 -8.89 -4.91
C ARG A 209 -26.95 -7.82 -5.09
N GLU A 210 -27.26 -6.72 -5.77
CA GLU A 210 -26.34 -5.61 -5.95
C GLU A 210 -25.98 -4.93 -4.63
N VAL A 211 -26.98 -4.62 -3.80
CA VAL A 211 -26.77 -4.08 -2.44
C VAL A 211 -25.90 -5.03 -1.61
N SER A 212 -26.18 -6.33 -1.65
CA SER A 212 -25.37 -7.33 -0.95
C SER A 212 -23.91 -7.32 -1.41
N GLN A 213 -23.66 -7.23 -2.72
CA GLN A 213 -22.30 -7.16 -3.27
C GLN A 213 -21.57 -5.89 -2.87
N VAL A 214 -22.23 -4.73 -2.90
CA VAL A 214 -21.65 -3.45 -2.45
C VAL A 214 -21.22 -3.55 -1.00
N LEU A 215 -22.11 -4.02 -0.12
CA LEU A 215 -21.80 -4.19 1.30
C LEU A 215 -20.67 -5.19 1.55
N GLN A 216 -20.67 -6.34 0.86
CA GLN A 216 -19.60 -7.33 0.97
C GLN A 216 -18.23 -6.75 0.59
N ARG A 217 -18.15 -5.97 -0.50
CA ARG A 217 -16.91 -5.31 -0.91
C ARG A 217 -16.46 -4.27 0.10
N ALA A 218 -17.39 -3.45 0.59
CA ALA A 218 -17.10 -2.45 1.62
C ALA A 218 -16.57 -3.10 2.91
N PHE A 219 -17.17 -4.20 3.37
CA PHE A 219 -16.70 -4.95 4.54
C PHE A 219 -15.31 -5.55 4.32
N GLN A 220 -15.06 -6.16 3.17
CA GLN A 220 -13.74 -6.72 2.86
C GLN A 220 -12.66 -5.63 2.82
N ALA A 221 -12.96 -4.46 2.25
CA ALA A 221 -12.03 -3.34 2.22
C ALA A 221 -11.77 -2.77 3.61
N ALA A 222 -12.82 -2.60 4.44
CA ALA A 222 -12.67 -2.16 5.82
C ALA A 222 -11.81 -3.14 6.65
N ARG A 223 -12.02 -4.45 6.49
CA ARG A 223 -11.21 -5.48 7.16
C ARG A 223 -9.73 -5.45 6.74
N ARG A 224 -9.43 -5.11 5.49
CA ARG A 224 -8.04 -4.99 4.99
C ARG A 224 -7.35 -3.71 5.47
N ALA A 225 -8.12 -2.67 5.78
CA ALA A 225 -7.59 -1.39 6.26
C ALA A 225 -7.32 -1.39 7.78
N LEU A 226 -7.81 -2.39 8.53
CA LEU A 226 -7.50 -2.56 9.95
C LEU A 226 -6.10 -3.19 10.12
N PRO A 227 -5.27 -2.72 11.08
CA PRO A 227 -4.02 -3.38 11.41
C PRO A 227 -4.26 -4.82 11.90
N PRO A 228 -3.31 -5.76 11.66
CA PRO A 228 -3.44 -7.13 12.12
C PRO A 228 -3.37 -7.19 13.66
N GLY A 229 -4.53 -7.19 14.32
CA GLY A 229 -4.64 -7.27 15.78
C GLY A 229 -5.97 -6.80 16.35
N GLU A 230 -6.67 -5.88 15.68
CA GLU A 230 -8.02 -5.45 16.08
C GLU A 230 -9.08 -6.26 15.35
N THR A 231 -9.24 -7.53 15.74
CA THR A 231 -10.53 -8.18 15.54
C THR A 231 -11.53 -7.44 16.41
N VAL A 232 -12.39 -6.64 15.79
CA VAL A 232 -13.62 -6.12 16.42
C VAL A 232 -14.30 -7.31 17.08
N MET A 233 -14.28 -7.33 18.42
CA MET A 233 -15.03 -8.31 19.19
C MET A 233 -16.49 -8.20 18.76
N GLU A 234 -17.02 -9.25 18.13
CA GLU A 234 -18.45 -9.42 18.00
C GLU A 234 -19.06 -9.29 19.40
N ASP A 235 -19.82 -8.22 19.61
CA ASP A 235 -20.63 -8.01 20.80
C ASP A 235 -21.69 -9.12 20.86
N LYS A 236 -21.31 -10.26 21.45
CA LYS A 236 -22.24 -11.33 21.79
C LYS A 236 -23.08 -10.82 22.97
N GLY A 237 -24.20 -10.21 22.63
CA GLY A 237 -25.23 -9.82 23.59
C GLY A 237 -25.56 -10.98 24.57
N PRO A 238 -25.90 -10.65 25.83
CA PRO A 238 -25.92 -11.61 26.92
C PRO A 238 -26.97 -12.72 26.70
N PRO A 239 -26.69 -13.96 27.14
CA PRO A 239 -27.59 -15.08 26.90
C PRO A 239 -28.89 -14.89 27.67
N ARG A 240 -30.02 -14.87 26.94
CA ARG A 240 -31.37 -14.89 27.51
C ARG A 240 -31.55 -16.17 28.36
N ARG A 241 -31.58 -16.01 29.69
CA ARG A 241 -31.99 -17.06 30.64
C ARG A 241 -33.43 -17.49 30.34
N LYS A 242 -33.62 -18.73 29.91
CA LYS A 242 -34.94 -19.38 29.84
C LYS A 242 -35.44 -19.59 31.27
N ARG A 243 -36.52 -18.91 31.66
CA ARG A 243 -37.33 -19.24 32.85
C ARG A 243 -37.98 -20.61 32.61
N ARG A 244 -37.64 -21.61 33.44
CA ARG A 244 -38.42 -22.84 33.57
C ARG A 244 -39.71 -22.52 34.33
N LYS A 245 -40.83 -23.02 33.79
CA LYS A 245 -42.11 -23.14 34.48
C LYS A 245 -42.03 -24.23 35.55
#